data_AF-A0A5C9E4M6-F1
#
_entry.id   AF-A0A5C9E4M6-F1
#
_cell.length_a   1.000
_cell.length_b   1.000
_cell.length_c   1.000
_cell.angle_alpha   90.00
_cell.angle_beta   90.00
_cell.angle_gamma   90.00
#
_symmetry.space_group_name_H-M   'P 1'
#
loop_
_entity.id
_entity.type
_entity.pdbx_description
1 polymer ?
#
loop_
_entity_poly.entity_id
_entity_poly.type
_entity_poly.pdbx_seq_one_letter_code
_entity_poly.pdbx_strand_id
1 'polypeptide(L)' 'MEVLLESGLVEEKIFGRIKIYRYRIEDMRARSLKNLLEIWQS' A
#
# COMPACT_ATOMS: atom_id res chain seq x y z
N MET A 1 4.14 -3.62 8.68
CA MET A 1 2.93 -2.93 8.18
C MET A 1 2.93 -1.46 8.55
N GLU A 2 3.35 -1.10 9.77
CA GLU A 2 3.56 0.29 10.22
C GLU A 2 4.24 1.17 9.17
N VAL A 3 5.40 0.77 8.65
CA VAL A 3 6.15 1.54 7.65
C VAL A 3 5.32 1.91 6.40
N LEU A 4 4.42 1.02 5.95
CA LEU A 4 3.57 1.28 4.77
C LEU A 4 2.40 2.23 5.08
N LEU A 5 1.92 2.21 6.33
CA LEU A 5 0.90 3.13 6.81
C LEU A 5 1.50 4.52 7.05
N GLU A 6 2.65 4.59 7.71
CA GLU A 6 3.37 5.84 8.01
C GLU A 6 3.85 6.55 6.74
N SER A 7 4.33 5.80 5.74
CA SER A 7 4.70 6.36 4.44
C SER A 7 3.50 6.83 3.60
N GLY A 8 2.28 6.48 4.03
CA GLY A 8 1.03 6.81 3.34
C GLY A 8 0.80 6.02 2.06
N LEU A 9 1.54 4.92 1.83
CA LEU A 9 1.39 4.04 0.66
C LEU A 9 0.15 3.12 0.81
N VAL A 10 -0.25 2.86 2.04
CA VAL A 10 -1.43 2.07 2.39
C VAL A 10 -2.34 2.86 3.32
N GLU A 11 -3.64 2.74 3.11
CA GLU A 11 -4.69 3.27 3.99
C GLU A 11 -5.26 2.12 4.83
N GLU A 12 -5.44 2.32 6.14
CA GLU A 12 -6.16 1.38 7.01
C GLU A 12 -7.59 1.87 7.24
N LYS A 13 -8.56 0.95 7.14
CA LYS A 13 -9.94 1.14 7.60
C LYS A 13 -10.34 0.02 8.54
N ILE A 14 -10.92 0.38 9.67
CA ILE A 14 -11.38 -0.56 10.69
C ILE A 14 -12.91 -0.64 10.64
N PHE A 15 -13.43 -1.85 10.46
CA PHE A 15 -14.86 -2.17 10.48
C PHE A 15 -15.13 -3.21 11.56
N GLY A 16 -15.44 -2.74 12.77
CA GLY A 16 -15.60 -3.60 13.94
C GLY A 16 -14.30 -4.34 14.26
N ARG A 17 -14.29 -5.66 14.03
CA ARG A 17 -13.11 -6.53 14.25
C ARG A 17 -12.26 -6.74 13.01
N ILE A 18 -12.68 -6.22 11.85
CA ILE A 18 -12.00 -6.42 10.57
C ILE A 18 -11.17 -5.18 10.25
N LYS A 19 -9.91 -5.40 9.85
CA LYS A 19 -9.02 -4.36 9.31
C LYS A 19 -8.88 -4.56 7.80
N ILE A 20 -9.17 -3.51 7.05
CA ILE A 20 -9.01 -3.48 5.59
C ILE A 20 -7.86 -2.53 5.28
N TYR A 21 -6.90 -3.03 4.50
CA TYR A 21 -5.76 -2.25 4.04
C TYR A 21 -5.90 -2.01 2.54
N ARG A 22 -5.93 -0.74 2.11
CA ARG A 22 -6.00 -0.37 0.70
C ARG A 22 -4.67 0.20 0.24
N TYR A 23 -4.07 -0.41 -0.77
CA TYR A 23 -2.91 0.16 -1.45
C TYR A 23 -3.31 1.39 -2.28
N ARG A 24 -2.58 2.50 -2.14
CA ARG A 24 -2.93 3.78 -2.77
C ARG A 24 -2.28 3.93 -4.14
N ILE A 25 -2.75 3.16 -5.14
CA ILE A 25 -2.18 3.17 -6.50
C ILE A 25 -2.21 4.54 -7.20
N GLU A 26 -3.08 5.43 -6.74
CA GLU A 26 -3.14 6.83 -7.15
C GLU A 26 -1.90 7.63 -6.73
N ASP A 27 -1.26 7.28 -5.60
CA ASP A 27 -0.02 7.91 -5.14
C ASP A 27 1.14 7.49 -6.05
N MET A 28 1.92 8.47 -6.52
CA MET A 28 3.05 8.21 -7.42
C MET A 28 4.08 7.27 -6.81
N ARG A 29 4.35 7.40 -5.51
CA ARG A 29 5.34 6.57 -4.79
C ARG A 29 4.85 5.13 -4.68
N ALA A 30 3.57 4.95 -4.39
CA ALA A 30 2.95 3.64 -4.35
C ALA A 30 2.95 2.98 -5.75
N ARG A 31 2.66 3.75 -6.80
CA ARG A 31 2.76 3.24 -8.17
C ARG A 31 4.18 2.82 -8.54
N SER A 32 5.18 3.64 -8.22
CA SER A 32 6.59 3.32 -8.45
C SER A 32 7.02 2.05 -7.73
N LEU A 33 6.64 1.88 -6.46
CA LEU A 33 6.95 0.68 -5.68
C LEU A 33 6.28 -0.57 -6.28
N LYS A 34 5.02 -0.46 -6.73
CA LYS A 34 4.34 -1.56 -7.42
C LYS A 34 5.09 -1.96 -8.68
N ASN A 35 5.44 -0.99 -9.53
CA ASN A 35 6.16 -1.26 -10.78
C ASN A 35 7.53 -1.91 -10.53
N LEU A 36 8.25 -1.47 -9.48
CA LEU A 36 9.51 -2.10 -9.08
C LEU A 36 9.33 -3.58 -8.74
N LEU A 37 8.30 -3.90 -7.95
CA LEU A 37 8.00 -5.28 -7.57
C LEU A 37 7.58 -6.13 -8.77
N GLU A 38 6.82 -5.56 -9.71
CA GLU A 38 6.43 -6.23 -10.95
C GLU A 38 7.64 -6.56 -11.83
N ILE A 39 8.59 -5.63 -11.97
CA ILE A 39 9.84 -5.86 -12.70
C ILE A 39 10.68 -6.93 -11.99
N TRP A 40 10.75 -6.89 -10.66
CA TRP A 40 11.56 -7.84 -9.88
C TRP A 40 11.05 -9.29 -9.97
N GLN A 41 9.75 -9.49 -10.17
CA GLN A 41 9.15 -10.82 -10.30
C GLN A 41 9.25 -11.41 -11.72
N SER A 42 9.69 -10.61 -12.70
CA SER A 42 9.91 -11.02 -14.09
C SER A 42 11.29 -11.65 -14.30
#